data_AF-A0A0A9Z443-F1
#
_entry.id   AF-A0A0A9Z443-F1
#
_cell.length_a   1.000
_cell.length_b   1.000
_cell.length_c   1.000
_cell.angle_alpha   90.00
_cell.angle_beta   90.00
_cell.angle_gamma   90.00
#
_symmetry.space_group_name_H-M   'P 1'
#
loop_
_entity.id
_entity.type
_entity.pdbx_description
1 polymer ?
#
loop_
_entity_poly.entity_id
_entity_poly.type
_entity_poly.pdbx_seq_one_letter_code
_entity_poly.pdbx_strand_id
1 'polypeptide(L)'
;MTTVKCLPFILLYIVAVQIIHTNSRTSTYWRLTPEGVIQPGDVDTAINHILDDPIFSIITSTVHYGTSWTKRSPDAECPGCPENTTMKMDGKDNMTKTGHPEDDEVLDCGKSVNFTYYDNLVGVANRLSHPNVPEPQVALIFKKKATDIDVAALERKLKKAKREKPKSVQLYNQIGNFWRLKGDTYKSIECF
;
A
#
# COMPACT_ATOMS: atom_id res chain seq x y z
N MET A 1 -37.75 -15.37 -48.59
CA MET A 1 -38.21 -13.98 -48.34
C MET A 1 -38.54 -13.69 -46.86
N THR A 2 -38.05 -14.48 -45.90
CA THR A 2 -38.34 -14.30 -44.45
C THR A 2 -37.16 -13.71 -43.67
N THR A 3 -35.93 -13.88 -44.15
CA THR A 3 -34.69 -13.41 -43.49
C THR A 3 -34.56 -11.88 -43.41
N VAL A 4 -35.06 -11.16 -44.41
CA VAL A 4 -34.94 -9.68 -44.50
C VAL A 4 -35.81 -8.96 -43.45
N LYS A 5 -36.91 -9.59 -43.00
CA LYS A 5 -37.84 -8.99 -42.04
C LYS A 5 -37.34 -9.07 -40.58
N CYS A 6 -36.40 -9.98 -40.29
CA CYS A 6 -35.84 -10.16 -38.94
C CYS A 6 -34.58 -9.29 -38.70
N LEU A 7 -33.90 -8.86 -39.77
CA LEU A 7 -32.71 -8.02 -39.70
C LEU A 7 -32.88 -6.73 -38.85
N PRO A 8 -33.98 -5.95 -38.98
CA PRO A 8 -34.15 -4.74 -38.18
C PRO A 8 -34.35 -5.02 -36.68
N PHE A 9 -35.00 -6.14 -36.32
CA PHE A 9 -35.16 -6.55 -34.92
C PHE A 9 -33.84 -6.99 -34.30
N ILE A 10 -33.00 -7.68 -35.07
CA ILE A 10 -31.66 -8.09 -34.64
C ILE A 10 -30.77 -6.86 -34.45
N LEU A 11 -30.81 -5.90 -35.38
CA LEU A 11 -30.10 -4.63 -35.26
C LEU A 11 -30.56 -3.82 -34.04
N LEU A 12 -31.87 -3.72 -33.81
CA LEU A 12 -32.44 -3.07 -32.62
C LEU A 12 -31.97 -3.76 -31.32
N TYR A 13 -31.96 -5.09 -31.30
CA TYR A 13 -31.49 -5.86 -30.14
C TYR A 13 -29.99 -5.63 -29.88
N ILE A 14 -29.15 -5.63 -30.92
CA ILE A 14 -27.72 -5.33 -30.78
C ILE A 14 -27.53 -3.91 -30.25
N VAL A 15 -28.25 -2.91 -30.78
CA VAL A 15 -28.19 -1.53 -30.29
C VAL A 15 -28.65 -1.42 -28.84
N ALA A 16 -29.73 -2.12 -28.46
CA ALA A 16 -30.21 -2.14 -27.08
C ALA A 16 -29.19 -2.76 -26.11
N VAL A 17 -28.59 -3.90 -26.47
CA VAL A 17 -27.53 -4.55 -25.67
C VAL A 17 -26.30 -3.66 -25.54
N GLN A 18 -25.89 -3.00 -26.63
CA GLN A 18 -24.79 -2.05 -26.60
C GLN A 18 -25.08 -0.87 -25.68
N ILE A 19 -26.29 -0.29 -25.72
CA ILE A 19 -26.71 0.78 -24.81
C ILE A 19 -26.68 0.30 -23.36
N ILE A 20 -27.17 -0.91 -23.07
CA ILE A 20 -27.17 -1.47 -21.70
C ILE A 20 -25.74 -1.64 -21.18
N HIS A 21 -24.81 -2.12 -22.01
CA HIS A 21 -23.42 -2.33 -21.63
C HIS A 21 -22.55 -1.06 -21.58
N THR A 22 -22.82 -0.07 -22.44
CA THR A 22 -22.03 1.19 -22.48
C THR A 22 -22.57 2.29 -21.58
N ASN A 23 -23.85 2.23 -21.20
CA ASN A 23 -24.44 3.22 -20.31
C ASN A 23 -24.21 2.80 -18.86
N SER A 24 -23.36 3.55 -18.17
CA SER A 24 -23.06 3.37 -16.74
C SER A 24 -24.28 3.45 -15.83
N ARG A 25 -25.40 4.03 -16.29
CA ARG A 25 -26.67 4.08 -15.53
C ARG A 25 -27.51 2.80 -15.62
N THR A 26 -27.24 1.94 -16.61
CA THR A 26 -27.94 0.65 -16.79
C THR A 26 -27.10 -0.56 -16.37
N SER A 27 -25.83 -0.36 -16.02
CA SER A 27 -24.99 -1.41 -15.43
C SER A 27 -25.51 -1.76 -14.03
N THR A 28 -25.80 -3.04 -13.82
CA THR A 28 -26.27 -3.57 -12.54
C THR A 28 -25.15 -3.79 -11.53
N TYR A 29 -23.89 -3.84 -12.01
CA TYR A 29 -22.74 -4.23 -11.20
C TYR A 29 -21.88 -3.04 -10.75
N TRP A 30 -21.83 -1.97 -11.54
CA TRP A 30 -21.02 -0.78 -11.26
C TRP A 30 -21.71 0.47 -11.77
N ARG A 31 -21.53 1.59 -11.08
CA ARG A 31 -22.02 2.91 -11.48
C ARG A 31 -20.89 3.93 -11.42
N LEU A 32 -20.89 4.88 -12.34
CA LEU A 32 -19.92 5.98 -12.34
C LEU A 32 -20.58 7.24 -11.76
N THR A 33 -19.95 7.88 -10.78
CA THR A 33 -20.40 9.18 -10.30
C THR A 33 -20.07 10.28 -11.32
N PRO A 34 -20.73 11.45 -11.28
CA PRO A 34 -20.38 12.59 -12.13
C PRO A 34 -18.91 13.04 -11.99
N GLU A 35 -18.25 12.71 -10.89
CA GLU A 35 -16.83 12.95 -10.63
C GLU A 35 -15.89 11.88 -11.21
N GLY A 36 -16.43 10.87 -11.90
CA GLY A 36 -15.64 9.78 -12.49
C GLY A 36 -15.22 8.68 -11.51
N VAL A 37 -15.85 8.59 -10.35
CA VAL A 37 -15.57 7.54 -9.34
C VAL A 37 -16.45 6.32 -9.59
N ILE A 38 -15.83 5.13 -9.61
CA ILE A 38 -16.53 3.86 -9.78
C ILE A 38 -17.09 3.43 -8.42
N GLN A 39 -18.39 3.21 -8.36
CA GLN A 39 -19.09 2.68 -7.18
C GLN A 39 -19.72 1.33 -7.51
N PRO A 40 -19.81 0.41 -6.54
CA PRO A 40 -20.55 -0.84 -6.72
C PRO A 40 -22.03 -0.56 -7.01
N GLY A 41 -22.63 -1.43 -7.82
CA GLY A 41 -24.07 -1.47 -8.10
C GLY A 41 -24.89 -1.93 -6.90
N ASP A 42 -26.13 -2.35 -7.12
CA ASP A 42 -27.06 -2.69 -6.03
C ASP A 42 -26.52 -3.84 -5.15
N VAL A 43 -26.64 -3.66 -3.83
CA VAL A 43 -25.83 -4.32 -2.79
C VAL A 43 -25.99 -5.85 -2.84
N ASP A 44 -27.19 -6.35 -3.13
CA ASP A 44 -27.51 -7.78 -3.07
C ASP A 44 -26.93 -8.61 -4.25
N THR A 45 -26.65 -7.97 -5.39
CA THR A 45 -26.09 -8.65 -6.58
C THR A 45 -24.58 -8.50 -6.69
N ALA A 46 -24.05 -7.42 -6.10
CA ALA A 46 -22.63 -7.08 -6.20
C ALA A 46 -21.77 -7.87 -5.19
N ILE A 47 -22.28 -8.20 -3.99
CA ILE A 47 -21.48 -8.87 -2.93
C ILE A 47 -20.84 -10.18 -3.42
N ASN A 48 -21.55 -11.01 -4.19
CA ASN A 48 -21.03 -12.30 -4.66
C ASN A 48 -19.95 -12.18 -5.75
N HIS A 49 -19.96 -11.08 -6.54
CA HIS A 49 -18.98 -10.86 -7.61
C HIS A 49 -17.85 -9.90 -7.24
N ILE A 50 -18.05 -9.02 -6.23
CA ILE A 50 -17.00 -8.17 -5.65
C ILE A 50 -15.90 -9.03 -5.02
N LEU A 51 -16.26 -10.20 -4.48
CA LEU A 51 -15.32 -11.14 -3.88
C LEU A 51 -14.42 -11.85 -4.93
N ASP A 52 -14.89 -12.02 -6.16
CA ASP A 52 -14.19 -12.77 -7.21
C ASP A 52 -13.25 -11.91 -8.08
N ASP A 53 -13.48 -10.59 -8.16
CA ASP A 53 -12.62 -9.68 -8.93
C ASP A 53 -11.74 -8.82 -8.00
N PRO A 54 -10.46 -9.18 -7.79
CA PRO A 54 -9.56 -8.42 -6.93
C PRO A 54 -9.29 -7.01 -7.46
N ILE A 55 -9.36 -6.78 -8.77
CA ILE A 55 -9.15 -5.47 -9.39
C ILE A 55 -10.37 -4.57 -9.09
N PHE A 56 -11.58 -5.11 -9.27
CA PHE A 56 -12.81 -4.38 -8.95
C PHE A 56 -12.93 -4.08 -7.45
N SER A 57 -12.56 -5.02 -6.59
CA SER A 57 -12.50 -4.82 -5.13
C SER A 57 -11.55 -3.69 -4.74
N ILE A 58 -10.37 -3.60 -5.37
CA ILE A 58 -9.44 -2.51 -5.13
C ILE A 58 -10.05 -1.16 -5.56
N ILE A 59 -10.61 -1.08 -6.76
CA ILE A 59 -11.15 0.18 -7.31
C ILE A 59 -12.37 0.67 -6.51
N THR A 60 -13.23 -0.25 -6.06
CA THR A 60 -14.42 0.08 -5.28
C THR A 60 -14.12 0.38 -3.80
N SER A 61 -13.06 -0.21 -3.24
CA SER A 61 -12.60 0.07 -1.86
C SER A 61 -11.75 1.34 -1.74
N THR A 62 -11.29 1.92 -2.84
CA THR A 62 -10.51 3.16 -2.81
C THR A 62 -11.38 4.42 -2.67
N VAL A 63 -11.04 5.25 -1.69
CA VAL A 63 -11.51 6.63 -1.52
C VAL A 63 -10.69 7.55 -2.42
N HIS A 64 -11.37 8.44 -3.11
CA HIS A 64 -10.73 9.48 -3.91
C HIS A 64 -10.63 10.78 -3.12
N TYR A 65 -9.41 11.28 -2.95
CA TYR A 65 -9.13 12.63 -2.44
C TYR A 65 -8.49 13.45 -3.56
N GLY A 66 -9.28 14.27 -4.26
CA GLY A 66 -8.82 15.04 -5.41
C GLY A 66 -8.30 14.13 -6.54
N THR A 67 -7.01 14.22 -6.86
CA THR A 67 -6.33 13.34 -7.86
C THR A 67 -5.71 12.08 -7.25
N SER A 68 -5.84 11.87 -5.94
CA SER A 68 -5.19 10.78 -5.20
C SER A 68 -6.16 9.70 -4.76
N TRP A 69 -5.67 8.46 -4.69
CA TRP A 69 -6.44 7.26 -4.38
C TRP A 69 -5.92 6.64 -3.09
N THR A 70 -6.80 6.46 -2.11
CA THR A 70 -6.47 5.91 -0.78
C THR A 70 -7.41 4.76 -0.47
N LYS A 71 -6.91 3.59 -0.09
CA LYS A 71 -7.77 2.43 0.20
C LYS A 71 -8.51 2.60 1.53
N ARG A 72 -9.84 2.44 1.57
CA ARG A 72 -10.61 2.28 2.81
C ARG A 72 -10.48 0.85 3.31
N SER A 73 -10.29 0.66 4.62
CA SER A 73 -10.45 -0.67 5.21
C SER A 73 -11.92 -1.07 5.02
N PRO A 74 -12.23 -2.22 4.41
CA PRO A 74 -13.39 -2.96 4.84
C PRO A 74 -13.10 -3.43 6.27
N ASP A 75 -14.07 -3.33 7.17
CA ASP A 75 -13.99 -4.11 8.40
C ASP A 75 -13.86 -5.59 8.02
N ALA A 76 -12.97 -6.29 8.73
CA ALA A 76 -12.78 -7.74 8.76
C ALA A 76 -12.11 -8.41 7.55
N GLU A 77 -11.02 -9.11 7.89
CA GLU A 77 -10.36 -10.22 7.18
C GLU A 77 -10.05 -10.09 5.68
N CYS A 78 -8.75 -10.19 5.33
CA CYS A 78 -8.37 -10.65 4.00
C CYS A 78 -8.96 -12.05 3.75
N PRO A 79 -9.89 -12.24 2.79
CA PRO A 79 -10.41 -13.56 2.48
C PRO A 79 -9.33 -14.32 1.72
N GLY A 80 -8.60 -15.19 2.42
CA GLY A 80 -7.50 -15.97 1.86
C GLY A 80 -6.11 -15.67 2.42
N CYS A 81 -5.96 -14.79 3.43
CA CYS A 81 -4.77 -14.86 4.25
C CYS A 81 -4.84 -16.16 5.06
N PRO A 82 -3.83 -17.06 5.00
CA PRO A 82 -3.83 -18.23 5.86
C PRO A 82 -3.81 -17.75 7.32
N GLU A 83 -4.89 -18.01 8.07
CA GLU A 83 -4.95 -17.79 9.52
C GLU A 83 -3.95 -18.65 10.31
N ASN A 84 -3.19 -19.51 9.63
CA ASN A 84 -2.21 -20.39 10.24
C ASN A 84 -0.79 -20.02 9.84
N THR A 85 -0.32 -18.84 10.25
CA THR A 85 1.06 -18.76 10.75
C THR A 85 1.17 -17.66 11.81
N THR A 86 0.79 -18.00 13.04
CA THR A 86 1.65 -17.64 14.15
C THR A 86 3.02 -18.27 13.87
N MET A 87 3.87 -17.56 13.11
CA MET A 87 5.30 -17.84 13.13
C MET A 87 5.75 -17.49 14.55
N LYS A 88 5.68 -18.50 15.42
CA LYS A 88 6.67 -18.64 16.50
C LYS A 88 8.01 -18.35 15.85
N MET A 89 8.63 -17.25 16.26
CA MET A 89 10.04 -17.02 15.98
C MET A 89 10.81 -18.08 16.74
N ASP A 90 10.98 -19.24 16.12
CA ASP A 90 12.06 -20.16 16.45
C ASP A 90 13.01 -20.14 15.24
N GLY A 91 13.73 -19.02 15.13
CA GLY A 91 14.81 -18.82 14.15
C GLY A 91 16.12 -19.22 14.79
N LYS A 92 16.38 -20.52 14.85
CA LYS A 92 17.66 -21.10 15.24
C LYS A 92 18.59 -21.03 14.03
N ASP A 93 19.11 -19.85 13.73
CA ASP A 93 20.13 -19.69 12.69
C ASP A 93 21.50 -20.08 13.27
N ASN A 94 21.90 -21.31 12.98
CA ASN A 94 23.28 -21.76 13.09
C ASN A 94 24.12 -21.06 12.01
N MET A 95 24.60 -19.86 12.30
CA MET A 95 25.67 -19.23 11.54
C MET A 95 26.89 -19.07 12.45
N THR A 96 27.83 -19.99 12.33
CA THR A 96 29.18 -19.85 12.87
C THR A 96 29.84 -18.63 12.27
N LYS A 97 29.85 -17.50 12.99
CA LYS A 97 30.70 -16.36 12.71
C LYS A 97 31.41 -15.93 13.98
N THR A 98 32.66 -16.36 14.09
CA THR A 98 33.69 -15.69 14.88
C THR A 98 34.00 -14.34 14.21
N GLY A 99 33.35 -13.28 14.67
CA GLY A 99 33.58 -11.89 14.25
C GLY A 99 32.68 -10.97 15.07
N HIS A 100 33.21 -9.82 15.51
CA HIS A 100 32.51 -8.91 16.44
C HIS A 100 31.07 -8.55 15.94
N PRO A 101 30.01 -8.85 16.71
CA PRO A 101 28.60 -8.77 16.26
C PRO A 101 28.00 -7.36 16.24
N GLU A 102 28.80 -6.29 16.30
CA GLU A 102 28.31 -4.91 16.39
C GLU A 102 28.27 -4.18 15.04
N ASP A 103 29.04 -4.62 14.04
CA ASP A 103 29.21 -3.87 12.79
C ASP A 103 28.38 -4.39 11.59
N ASP A 104 27.93 -5.64 11.62
CA ASP A 104 27.25 -6.28 10.48
C ASP A 104 25.73 -6.06 10.43
N GLU A 105 25.13 -5.47 11.46
CA GLU A 105 23.67 -5.31 11.53
C GLU A 105 23.23 -4.03 10.80
N VAL A 106 22.52 -4.18 9.69
CA VAL A 106 21.99 -3.06 8.88
C VAL A 106 20.75 -2.48 9.57
N LEU A 107 20.58 -1.15 9.56
CA LEU A 107 19.36 -0.50 10.05
C LEU A 107 18.18 -0.71 9.09
N ASP A 108 17.59 -1.90 9.12
CA ASP A 108 16.37 -2.20 8.37
C ASP A 108 15.11 -1.79 9.13
N CYS A 109 14.04 -1.57 8.39
CA CYS A 109 12.74 -1.14 8.89
C CYS A 109 11.86 -2.31 9.38
N GLY A 110 12.45 -3.51 9.49
CA GLY A 110 11.71 -4.73 9.80
C GLY A 110 11.03 -5.32 8.56
N LYS A 111 10.02 -6.15 8.79
CA LYS A 111 9.25 -6.79 7.72
C LYS A 111 8.23 -5.81 7.17
N SER A 112 8.09 -5.74 5.85
CA SER A 112 7.02 -4.99 5.19
C SER A 112 5.66 -5.47 5.72
N VAL A 113 4.86 -4.53 6.21
CA VAL A 113 3.47 -4.81 6.58
C VAL A 113 2.59 -4.80 5.33
N ASN A 114 1.46 -5.51 5.37
CA ASN A 114 0.46 -5.44 4.30
C ASN A 114 -0.16 -4.03 4.23
N PHE A 115 -0.82 -3.74 3.11
CA PHE A 115 -1.48 -2.45 2.83
C PHE A 115 -2.16 -1.84 4.06
N THR A 116 -1.68 -0.67 4.46
CA THR A 116 -2.33 0.13 5.50
C THR A 116 -3.34 1.10 4.88
N TYR A 117 -4.34 1.53 5.66
CA TYR A 117 -5.30 2.55 5.21
C TYR A 117 -4.62 3.88 4.80
N TYR A 118 -3.42 4.14 5.33
CA TYR A 118 -2.67 5.35 5.05
C TYR A 118 -1.84 5.26 3.78
N ASP A 119 -1.78 4.08 3.16
CA ASP A 119 -1.00 3.85 1.95
C ASP A 119 -1.72 4.47 0.74
N ASN A 120 -1.09 5.47 0.14
CA ASN A 120 -1.52 6.00 -1.14
C ASN A 120 -1.07 5.04 -2.25
N LEU A 121 -1.98 4.51 -3.05
CA LEU A 121 -1.66 3.53 -4.10
C LEU A 121 -0.65 4.07 -5.12
N VAL A 122 -0.75 5.36 -5.45
CA VAL A 122 0.21 6.04 -6.32
C VAL A 122 1.56 6.16 -5.63
N GLY A 123 1.57 6.45 -4.33
CA GLY A 123 2.79 6.51 -3.52
C GLY A 123 3.51 5.16 -3.43
N VAL A 124 2.77 4.08 -3.17
CA VAL A 124 3.32 2.72 -3.11
C VAL A 124 3.85 2.28 -4.47
N ALA A 125 3.11 2.53 -5.56
CA ALA A 125 3.57 2.20 -6.91
C ALA A 125 4.86 2.95 -7.29
N ASN A 126 4.96 4.22 -6.87
CA ASN A 126 6.07 5.10 -7.20
C ASN A 126 7.20 5.11 -6.16
N ARG A 127 7.16 4.26 -5.12
CA ARG A 127 8.15 4.26 -4.02
C ARG A 127 9.61 4.13 -4.48
N LEU A 128 9.84 3.43 -5.59
CA LEU A 128 11.17 3.23 -6.18
C LEU A 128 11.61 4.38 -7.10
N SER A 129 10.67 5.24 -7.51
CA SER A 129 10.91 6.34 -8.46
C SER A 129 11.31 7.65 -7.78
N HIS A 130 11.22 7.72 -6.45
CA HIS A 130 11.59 8.92 -5.72
C HIS A 130 13.10 9.16 -5.75
N PRO A 131 13.56 10.38 -6.08
CA PRO A 131 14.97 10.72 -6.01
C PRO A 131 15.45 10.73 -4.56
N ASN A 132 16.70 10.33 -4.35
CA ASN A 132 17.38 10.44 -3.06
C ASN A 132 17.64 11.92 -2.73
N VAL A 133 16.91 12.45 -1.75
CA VAL A 133 17.01 13.85 -1.34
C VAL A 133 17.30 13.90 0.17
N PRO A 134 18.50 14.35 0.59
CA PRO A 134 18.80 14.53 2.01
C PRO A 134 18.04 15.73 2.58
N GLU A 135 17.45 15.52 3.76
CA GLU A 135 16.72 16.54 4.50
C GLU A 135 17.47 16.98 5.77
N PRO A 136 18.39 17.94 5.68
CA PRO A 136 19.23 18.35 6.82
C PRO A 136 18.41 18.94 7.98
N GLN A 137 17.24 19.52 7.73
CA GLN A 137 16.33 20.04 8.75
C GLN A 137 15.84 18.96 9.74
N VAL A 138 15.79 17.70 9.32
CA VAL A 138 15.36 16.56 10.17
C VAL A 138 16.33 16.34 11.34
N ALA A 139 17.56 16.84 11.22
CA ALA A 139 18.53 16.92 12.31
C ALA A 139 17.92 17.51 13.60
N LEU A 140 17.05 18.51 13.47
CA LEU A 140 16.43 19.21 14.60
C LEU A 140 15.54 18.30 15.48
N ILE A 141 15.06 17.18 14.92
CA ILE A 141 14.28 16.17 15.65
C ILE A 141 15.17 15.43 16.66
N PHE A 142 16.44 15.21 16.32
CA PHE A 142 17.39 14.47 17.17
C PHE A 142 18.19 15.38 18.11
N LYS A 143 18.49 16.61 17.70
CA LYS A 143 19.18 17.61 18.53
C LYS A 143 18.68 19.02 18.23
N LYS A 144 18.59 19.86 19.26
CA LYS A 144 18.21 21.29 19.15
C LYS A 144 19.09 22.12 18.20
N LYS A 145 20.30 21.66 17.85
CA LYS A 145 21.21 22.31 16.90
C LYS A 145 21.64 21.29 15.83
N ALA A 146 21.50 21.66 14.55
CA ALA A 146 21.77 20.77 13.42
C ALA A 146 23.27 20.50 13.20
N THR A 147 24.16 21.39 13.65
CA THR A 147 25.62 21.33 13.42
C THR A 147 26.35 20.26 14.21
N ASP A 148 25.72 19.69 15.24
CA ASP A 148 26.40 18.85 16.24
C ASP A 148 25.95 17.37 16.17
N ILE A 149 25.41 16.94 15.04
CA ILE A 149 24.92 15.57 14.88
C ILE A 149 26.00 14.70 14.26
N ASP A 150 26.56 13.82 15.10
CA ASP A 150 27.33 12.70 14.63
C ASP A 150 26.37 11.61 14.09
N VAL A 151 26.28 11.53 12.76
CA VAL A 151 25.43 10.58 12.04
C VAL A 151 25.83 9.13 12.37
N ALA A 152 27.13 8.85 12.55
CA ALA A 152 27.61 7.51 12.87
C ALA A 152 27.26 7.09 14.30
N ALA A 153 27.38 8.01 15.27
CA ALA A 153 26.93 7.76 16.64
C ALA A 153 25.40 7.58 16.72
N LEU A 154 24.64 8.34 15.92
CA LEU A 154 23.18 8.19 15.84
C LEU A 154 22.79 6.82 15.26
N GLU A 155 23.46 6.38 14.21
CA GLU A 155 23.27 5.05 13.62
C GLU A 155 23.51 3.94 14.65
N ARG A 156 24.63 3.97 15.38
CA ARG A 156 24.93 2.99 16.44
C ARG A 156 23.86 2.98 17.54
N LYS A 157 23.40 4.16 17.95
CA LYS A 157 22.35 4.31 18.97
C LYS A 157 21.03 3.67 18.51
N LEU A 158 20.64 3.89 17.26
CA LEU A 158 19.41 3.31 16.70
C LEU A 158 19.53 1.79 16.54
N LYS A 159 20.69 1.26 16.14
CA LYS A 159 20.93 -0.21 16.09
C LYS A 159 20.76 -0.83 17.47
N LYS A 160 21.35 -0.24 18.50
CA LYS A 160 21.18 -0.70 19.89
C LYS A 160 19.72 -0.63 20.34
N ALA A 161 19.03 0.48 20.07
CA ALA A 161 17.62 0.64 20.44
C ALA A 161 16.71 -0.39 19.73
N LYS A 162 17.06 -0.78 18.50
CA LYS A 162 16.33 -1.82 17.74
C LYS A 162 16.46 -3.19 18.40
N ARG A 163 17.65 -3.55 18.87
CA ARG A 163 17.87 -4.80 19.64
C ARG A 163 17.05 -4.81 20.93
N GLU A 164 16.98 -3.68 21.61
CA GLU A 164 16.27 -3.56 22.89
C GLU A 164 14.74 -3.54 22.73
N LYS A 165 14.22 -2.87 21.70
CA LYS A 165 12.78 -2.63 21.51
C LYS A 165 12.31 -2.84 20.06
N PRO A 166 12.34 -4.08 19.54
CA PRO A 166 12.07 -4.37 18.12
C PRO A 166 10.60 -4.13 17.69
N LYS A 167 9.67 -3.95 18.63
CA LYS A 167 8.24 -3.72 18.37
C LYS A 167 7.80 -2.25 18.54
N SER A 168 8.73 -1.33 18.83
CA SER A 168 8.37 0.07 19.08
C SER A 168 8.17 0.82 17.77
N VAL A 169 6.94 1.27 17.51
CA VAL A 169 6.60 2.11 16.35
C VAL A 169 7.38 3.43 16.37
N GLN A 170 7.54 4.03 17.55
CA GLN A 170 8.30 5.26 17.72
C GLN A 170 9.76 5.10 17.29
N LEU A 171 10.34 3.90 17.48
CA LEU A 171 11.69 3.61 17.04
C LEU A 171 11.79 3.55 15.51
N TYR A 172 10.87 2.87 14.83
CA TYR A 172 10.86 2.83 13.35
C TYR A 172 10.68 4.22 12.75
N ASN A 173 9.82 5.06 13.35
CA ASN A 173 9.70 6.47 12.95
C ASN A 173 11.03 7.24 13.11
N GLN A 174 11.82 6.94 14.14
CA GLN A 174 13.16 7.52 14.30
C GLN A 174 14.15 6.97 13.26
N ILE A 175 14.09 5.68 12.93
CA ILE A 175 14.93 5.07 11.88
C ILE A 175 14.57 5.66 10.50
N GLY A 176 13.29 5.86 10.19
CA GLY A 176 12.85 6.55 8.97
C GLY A 176 13.40 7.98 8.89
N ASN A 177 13.29 8.75 9.97
CA ASN A 177 13.89 10.09 10.05
C ASN A 177 15.42 10.09 9.91
N PHE A 178 16.11 9.05 10.38
CA PHE A 178 17.54 8.88 10.13
C PHE A 178 17.84 8.66 8.64
N TRP A 179 17.04 7.85 7.94
CA TRP A 179 17.20 7.66 6.49
C TRP A 179 16.90 8.93 5.70
N ARG A 180 15.96 9.78 6.13
CA ARG A 180 15.74 11.14 5.58
C ARG A 180 16.95 12.04 5.74
N LEU A 181 17.60 12.00 6.91
CA LEU A 181 18.81 12.75 7.17
C LEU A 181 19.97 12.29 6.25
N LYS A 182 20.06 10.98 5.98
CA LYS A 182 21.06 10.39 5.08
C LYS A 182 20.71 10.58 3.59
N GLY A 183 19.45 10.86 3.27
CA GLY A 183 18.93 11.06 1.92
C GLY A 183 18.53 9.78 1.19
N ASP A 184 18.38 8.65 1.89
CA ASP A 184 17.85 7.41 1.31
C ASP A 184 16.32 7.42 1.42
N THR A 185 15.68 7.92 0.38
CA THR A 185 14.23 8.15 0.40
C THR A 185 13.46 6.83 0.41
N TYR A 186 13.95 5.82 -0.30
CA TYR A 186 13.32 4.50 -0.33
C TYR A 186 13.30 3.85 1.06
N LYS A 187 14.45 3.80 1.75
CA LYS A 187 14.49 3.24 3.11
C LYS A 187 13.73 4.08 4.12
N SER A 188 13.64 5.39 3.91
CA SER A 188 12.76 6.22 4.74
C SER A 188 11.30 5.83 4.58
N ILE A 189 10.83 5.62 3.35
CA ILE A 189 9.43 5.27 3.07
C ILE A 189 9.09 3.92 3.71
N GLU A 190 9.95 2.92 3.57
CA GLU A 190 9.72 1.58 4.14
C GLU A 190 9.75 1.55 5.68
N CYS A 191 10.21 2.62 6.33
CA CYS A 191 10.26 2.75 7.79
C CYS A 191 9.05 3.45 8.41
N PHE A 192 8.20 4.06 7.60
CA PHE A 192 6.95 4.70 8.04
C PHE A 192 5.76 3.78 7.79
#